data_AF-A0A2S7WR03-F1
#
_entry.id   AF-A0A2S7WR03-F1
#
_cell.length_a   1.000
_cell.length_b   1.000
_cell.length_c   1.000
_cell.angle_alpha   90.00
_cell.angle_beta   90.00
_cell.angle_gamma   90.00
#
_symmetry.space_group_name_H-M   'P 1'
#
loop_
_entity.id
_entity.type
_entity.pdbx_description
1 polymer ?
#
loop_
_entity_poly.entity_id
_entity_poly.type
_entity_poly.pdbx_seq_one_letter_code
_entity_poly.pdbx_strand_id
1 'polypeptide(L)'
;MKNKVFILALFISIYGFAQNKNHQDLQKMSKEELAFFWERKKLKIDSLSKIDFLSRNYKHLDSNFNISISKELFDTAVEKYKFIRPRIRKYRDSLSVVLAYELDDEDASRIAKIRIGYTWLRFAYHIWLSEKECEKIGRNFGFTHPYRFKEFLVDDTNKEKRRLNFIDDLKKRMKKENSYQLDTFPNTNKLLNFALLENPIRKKAFKKKHKKH
;
A
#
# COMPACT_ATOMS: atom_id res chain seq x y z
N MET A 1 -5.31 28.15 3.75
CA MET A 1 -4.87 27.42 4.97
C MET A 1 -5.78 26.27 5.43
N LYS A 2 -7.02 26.12 4.94
CA LYS A 2 -7.97 25.08 5.40
C LYS A 2 -7.71 23.64 4.88
N ASN A 3 -6.86 23.46 3.85
CA ASN A 3 -6.62 22.14 3.24
C ASN A 3 -5.59 21.25 3.95
N LYS A 4 -4.75 21.79 4.85
CA LYS A 4 -3.74 20.98 5.58
C LYS A 4 -4.36 20.17 6.74
N VAL A 5 -5.44 20.68 7.34
CA VAL A 5 -6.13 20.03 8.48
C VAL A 5 -6.89 18.78 8.04
N PHE A 6 -7.46 18.79 6.83
CA PHE A 6 -8.24 17.66 6.30
C PHE A 6 -7.37 16.46 5.91
N ILE A 7 -6.13 16.70 5.47
CA ILE A 7 -5.15 15.63 5.17
C ILE A 7 -4.69 14.96 6.47
N LEU A 8 -4.57 15.71 7.56
CA LEU A 8 -4.21 15.19 8.88
C LEU A 8 -5.32 14.27 9.45
N ALA A 9 -6.58 14.66 9.29
CA ALA A 9 -7.74 13.86 9.74
C ALA A 9 -7.91 12.54 8.96
N LEU A 10 -7.56 12.51 7.67
CA LEU A 10 -7.62 11.29 6.85
C LEU A 10 -6.48 10.31 7.12
N PHE A 11 -5.35 10.77 7.65
CA PHE A 11 -4.30 9.89 8.17
C PHE A 11 -4.68 9.26 9.52
N ILE A 12 -5.38 10.00 10.38
CA ILE A 12 -5.82 9.51 11.70
C ILE A 12 -6.80 8.32 11.57
N SER A 13 -7.72 8.33 10.60
CA SER A 13 -8.69 7.25 10.43
C SER A 13 -8.12 5.96 9.81
N ILE A 14 -7.00 6.05 9.07
CA ILE A 14 -6.32 4.87 8.49
C ILE A 14 -5.33 4.23 9.49
N TYR A 15 -4.78 5.02 10.42
CA TYR A 15 -3.80 4.56 11.42
C TYR A 15 -4.40 4.14 12.77
N GLY A 16 -5.67 4.46 13.05
CA GLY A 16 -6.28 4.29 14.38
C GLY A 16 -6.60 2.86 14.84
N PHE A 17 -6.44 1.82 14.01
CA PHE A 17 -6.94 0.49 14.38
C PHE A 17 -5.93 -0.45 15.09
N ALA A 18 -4.69 0.00 15.34
CA ALA A 18 -3.67 -0.83 16.00
C ALA A 18 -3.05 -0.26 17.28
N GLN A 19 -3.35 0.98 17.69
CA GLN A 19 -2.65 1.61 18.81
C GLN A 19 -3.59 2.11 19.91
N ASN A 20 -4.03 1.19 20.76
CA ASN A 20 -4.87 1.52 21.91
C ASN A 20 -4.08 2.18 23.07
N LYS A 21 -2.74 2.10 23.09
CA LYS A 21 -1.90 2.79 24.09
C LYS A 21 -1.48 4.21 23.66
N ASN A 22 -1.01 4.38 22.42
CA ASN A 22 -0.48 5.68 21.98
C ASN A 22 -1.55 6.75 21.80
N HIS A 23 -2.83 6.40 21.61
CA HIS A 23 -3.87 7.39 21.35
C HIS A 23 -4.20 8.26 22.57
N GLN A 24 -4.08 7.74 23.79
CA GLN A 24 -4.28 8.51 25.02
C GLN A 24 -3.08 9.41 25.34
N ASP A 25 -1.87 8.96 25.03
CA ASP A 25 -0.64 9.74 25.25
C ASP A 25 -0.51 10.89 24.25
N LEU A 26 -0.88 10.68 22.99
CA LEU A 26 -0.90 11.73 21.96
C LEU A 26 -1.91 12.85 22.29
N GLN A 27 -3.00 12.55 22.99
CA GLN A 27 -4.00 13.56 23.39
C GLN A 27 -3.52 14.49 24.51
N LYS A 28 -2.48 14.08 25.25
CA LYS A 28 -1.91 14.86 26.37
C LYS A 28 -0.72 15.72 25.94
N MET A 29 -0.21 15.51 24.74
CA MET A 29 0.93 16.27 24.21
C MET A 29 0.53 17.69 23.85
N SER A 30 1.42 18.64 24.13
CA SER A 30 1.37 19.99 23.60
C SER A 30 1.46 19.98 22.07
N LYS A 31 1.15 21.13 21.45
CA LYS A 31 1.20 21.29 20.00
C LYS A 31 2.63 21.11 19.47
N GLU A 32 3.61 21.60 20.21
CA GLU A 32 5.04 21.52 19.88
C GLU A 32 5.53 20.07 19.95
N GLU A 33 5.15 19.33 21.01
CA GLU A 33 5.47 17.91 21.15
C GLU A 33 4.83 17.06 20.06
N LEU A 34 3.58 17.35 19.70
CA LEU A 34 2.92 16.69 18.57
C LEU A 34 3.65 16.97 17.26
N ALA A 35 4.05 18.21 17.00
CA ALA A 35 4.79 18.56 15.79
C ALA A 35 6.10 17.78 15.70
N PHE A 36 6.86 17.73 16.79
CA PHE A 36 8.11 16.98 16.88
C PHE A 36 7.91 15.46 16.72
N PHE A 37 6.89 14.90 17.37
CA PHE A 37 6.52 13.49 17.20
C PHE A 37 6.24 13.15 15.74
N TRP A 38 5.44 13.97 15.05
CA TRP A 38 5.10 13.75 13.65
C TRP A 38 6.30 13.92 12.72
N GLU A 39 7.20 14.85 13.01
CA GLU A 39 8.44 15.01 12.25
C GLU A 39 9.32 13.76 12.37
N ARG A 40 9.55 13.26 13.59
CA ARG A 40 10.31 12.01 13.81
C ARG A 40 9.64 10.82 13.15
N LYS A 41 8.32 10.71 13.26
CA LYS A 41 7.55 9.63 12.62
C LYS A 41 7.70 9.70 11.10
N LYS A 42 7.61 10.90 10.51
CA LYS A 42 7.80 11.11 9.08
C LYS A 42 9.20 10.70 8.64
N LEU A 43 10.25 11.15 9.33
CA LEU A 43 11.64 10.77 9.04
C LEU A 43 11.84 9.25 9.10
N LYS A 44 11.27 8.58 10.10
CA LYS A 44 11.28 7.12 10.20
C LYS A 44 10.62 6.48 8.98
N ILE A 45 9.41 6.91 8.63
CA ILE A 45 8.68 6.36 7.47
C ILE A 45 9.41 6.63 6.16
N ASP A 46 10.00 7.81 5.98
CA ASP A 46 10.79 8.16 4.79
C ASP A 46 12.03 7.25 4.68
N SER A 47 12.71 6.98 5.80
CA SER A 47 13.84 6.04 5.85
C SER A 47 13.40 4.62 5.51
N LEU A 48 12.36 4.11 6.16
CA LEU A 48 11.82 2.77 5.91
C LEU A 48 11.32 2.61 4.47
N SER A 49 10.77 3.67 3.88
CA SER A 49 10.29 3.65 2.50
C SER A 49 11.40 3.48 1.48
N LYS A 50 12.66 3.78 1.82
CA LYS A 50 13.83 3.53 0.96
C LYS A 50 14.31 2.07 1.00
N ILE A 51 13.90 1.30 2.01
CA ILE A 51 14.31 -0.11 2.14
C ILE A 51 13.64 -0.93 1.06
N ASP A 52 14.42 -1.78 0.39
CA ASP A 52 13.89 -2.72 -0.58
C ASP A 52 13.37 -4.01 0.06
N PHE A 53 12.14 -3.97 0.56
CA PHE A 53 11.49 -5.13 1.17
C PHE A 53 11.21 -6.28 0.21
N LEU A 54 11.25 -6.07 -1.11
CA LEU A 54 10.98 -7.13 -2.10
C LEU A 54 12.25 -7.90 -2.48
N SER A 55 13.42 -7.33 -2.22
CA SER A 55 14.72 -7.98 -2.44
C SER A 55 15.41 -8.42 -1.15
N ARG A 56 14.75 -8.22 0.00
CA ARG A 56 15.26 -8.65 1.30
C ARG A 56 15.19 -10.17 1.44
N ASN A 57 16.24 -10.77 1.98
CA ASN A 57 16.23 -12.16 2.42
C ASN A 57 15.56 -12.25 3.80
N TYR A 58 14.41 -12.91 3.87
CA TYR A 58 13.70 -13.18 5.11
C TYR A 58 14.04 -14.58 5.59
N LYS A 59 14.03 -14.81 6.91
CA LYS A 59 14.29 -16.15 7.46
C LYS A 59 13.11 -17.10 7.25
N HIS A 60 11.89 -16.55 7.23
CA HIS A 60 10.62 -17.29 7.23
C HIS A 60 9.74 -17.00 6.00
N LEU A 61 10.28 -16.31 4.99
CA LEU A 61 9.63 -16.15 3.67
C LEU A 61 10.57 -16.65 2.57
N ASP A 62 10.06 -17.44 1.64
CA ASP A 62 10.80 -17.83 0.44
C ASP A 62 10.87 -16.69 -0.59
N SER A 63 11.51 -16.93 -1.75
CA SER A 63 11.65 -15.94 -2.82
C SER A 63 10.32 -15.51 -3.47
N ASN A 64 9.25 -16.29 -3.27
CA ASN A 64 7.89 -15.98 -3.69
C ASN A 64 7.02 -15.45 -2.53
N PHE A 65 7.64 -15.18 -1.38
CA PHE A 65 7.00 -14.77 -0.14
C PHE A 65 6.01 -15.79 0.46
N ASN A 66 6.17 -17.08 0.15
CA ASN A 66 5.46 -18.13 0.88
C ASN A 66 6.04 -18.24 2.30
N ILE A 67 5.16 -18.44 3.27
CA ILE A 67 5.53 -18.48 4.68
C ILE A 67 6.05 -19.87 5.04
N SER A 68 7.26 -19.93 5.61
CA SER A 68 7.86 -21.12 6.20
C SER A 68 8.34 -20.82 7.63
N ILE A 69 7.49 -21.13 8.60
CA ILE A 69 7.74 -20.88 10.03
C ILE A 69 7.12 -22.02 10.85
N SER A 70 7.80 -22.44 11.92
CA SER A 70 7.25 -23.43 12.83
C SER A 70 6.04 -22.88 13.58
N LYS A 71 5.15 -23.77 14.02
CA LYS A 71 3.95 -23.37 14.76
C LYS A 71 4.32 -22.64 16.06
N GLU A 72 5.35 -23.12 16.76
CA GLU A 72 5.82 -22.59 18.04
C GLU A 72 6.33 -21.15 17.89
N LEU A 73 7.14 -20.90 16.84
CA LEU A 73 7.63 -19.55 16.54
C LEU A 73 6.50 -18.63 16.09
N PHE A 74 5.55 -19.13 15.29
CA PHE A 74 4.39 -18.35 14.88
C PHE A 74 3.54 -17.96 16.09
N ASP A 75 3.26 -18.89 16.99
CA ASP A 75 2.48 -18.65 18.21
C ASP A 75 3.19 -17.66 19.14
N THR A 76 4.52 -17.77 19.26
CA THR A 76 5.35 -16.80 19.99
C THR A 76 5.23 -15.39 19.39
N ALA A 77 5.27 -15.27 18.06
CA ALA A 77 5.12 -13.99 17.38
C ALA A 77 3.70 -13.40 17.59
N VAL A 78 2.67 -14.23 17.54
CA VAL A 78 1.29 -13.80 17.82
C VAL A 78 1.19 -13.17 19.21
N GLU A 79 1.80 -13.79 20.22
CA GLU A 79 1.78 -13.30 21.60
C GLU A 79 2.65 -12.06 21.79
N LYS A 80 3.91 -12.08 21.34
CA LYS A 80 4.86 -10.95 21.46
C LYS A 80 4.27 -9.65 20.88
N TYR A 81 3.68 -9.73 19.68
CA TYR A 81 3.13 -8.57 18.99
C TYR A 81 1.61 -8.41 19.17
N LYS A 82 1.01 -9.16 20.10
CA LYS A 82 -0.39 -9.01 20.53
C LYS A 82 -1.40 -9.13 19.39
N PHE A 83 -1.15 -10.03 18.44
CA PHE A 83 -2.12 -10.35 17.40
C PHE A 83 -3.30 -11.12 18.00
N ILE A 84 -4.51 -10.77 17.57
CA ILE A 84 -5.74 -11.45 18.02
C ILE A 84 -5.92 -12.72 17.19
N ARG A 85 -5.64 -13.90 17.76
CA ARG A 85 -5.69 -15.21 17.09
C ARG A 85 -6.92 -15.41 16.19
N PRO A 86 -8.17 -15.18 16.64
CA PRO A 86 -9.36 -15.33 15.80
C PRO A 86 -9.44 -14.43 14.55
N ARG A 87 -8.60 -13.38 14.47
CA ARG A 87 -8.53 -12.46 13.32
C ARG A 87 -7.50 -12.89 12.28
N ILE A 88 -6.64 -13.86 12.58
CA ILE A 88 -5.66 -14.41 11.65
C ILE A 88 -6.35 -15.50 10.83
N ARG A 89 -6.86 -15.16 9.65
CA ARG A 89 -7.67 -16.10 8.83
C ARG A 89 -7.17 -16.28 7.40
N LYS A 90 -6.41 -15.32 6.91
CA LYS A 90 -5.95 -15.27 5.52
C LYS A 90 -4.44 -15.12 5.50
N TYR A 91 -3.84 -15.49 4.36
CA TYR A 91 -2.41 -15.31 4.10
C TYR A 91 -1.89 -13.93 4.54
N ARG A 92 -2.58 -12.83 4.20
CA ARG A 92 -2.16 -11.47 4.58
C ARG A 92 -2.07 -11.24 6.10
N ASP A 93 -2.89 -11.95 6.86
CA ASP A 93 -2.95 -11.82 8.32
C ASP A 93 -1.75 -12.58 8.90
N SER A 94 -1.48 -13.80 8.43
CA SER A 94 -0.28 -14.58 8.76
C SER A 94 1.01 -13.86 8.33
N LEU A 95 1.03 -13.25 7.15
CA LEU A 95 2.14 -12.43 6.67
C LEU A 95 2.41 -11.24 7.61
N SER A 96 1.36 -10.66 8.21
CA SER A 96 1.53 -9.58 9.20
C SER A 96 2.28 -10.07 10.44
N VAL A 97 1.95 -11.27 10.93
CA VAL A 97 2.60 -11.89 12.10
C VAL A 97 4.06 -12.18 11.80
N VAL A 98 4.34 -12.83 10.67
CA VAL A 98 5.70 -13.22 10.27
C VAL A 98 6.58 -11.99 10.05
N LEU A 99 6.09 -10.96 9.37
CA LEU A 99 6.86 -9.72 9.15
C LEU A 99 7.11 -8.96 10.45
N ALA A 100 6.14 -8.93 11.38
CA ALA A 100 6.36 -8.36 12.70
C ALA A 100 7.49 -9.07 13.44
N TYR A 101 7.53 -10.40 13.36
CA TYR A 101 8.60 -11.20 13.94
C TYR A 101 9.97 -10.96 13.28
N GLU A 102 10.03 -10.96 11.95
CA GLU A 102 11.26 -10.78 11.16
C GLU A 102 11.88 -9.39 11.29
N LEU A 103 11.05 -8.34 11.42
CA LEU A 103 11.50 -6.95 11.34
C LEU A 103 11.56 -6.24 12.69
N ASP A 104 10.88 -6.78 13.71
CA ASP A 104 10.73 -6.21 15.06
C ASP A 104 10.38 -4.70 15.06
N ASP A 105 9.69 -4.25 14.00
CA ASP A 105 9.27 -2.87 13.80
C ASP A 105 7.90 -2.84 13.10
N GLU A 106 6.91 -2.27 13.76
CA GLU A 106 5.52 -2.22 13.29
C GLU A 106 5.38 -1.46 11.96
N ASP A 107 6.11 -0.36 11.80
CA ASP A 107 6.06 0.44 10.58
C ASP A 107 6.74 -0.27 9.42
N ALA A 108 7.92 -0.87 9.67
CA ALA A 108 8.63 -1.64 8.66
C ALA A 108 7.78 -2.83 8.19
N SER A 109 7.18 -3.56 9.13
CA SER A 109 6.29 -4.68 8.88
C SER A 109 5.06 -4.29 8.08
N ARG A 110 4.46 -3.15 8.41
CA ARG A 110 3.31 -2.61 7.68
C ARG A 110 3.69 -2.21 6.26
N ILE A 111 4.82 -1.54 6.06
CA ILE A 111 5.31 -1.16 4.73
C ILE A 111 5.61 -2.42 3.92
N ALA A 112 6.42 -3.34 4.44
CA ALA A 112 6.77 -4.61 3.81
C ALA A 112 5.51 -5.38 3.39
N LYS A 113 4.53 -5.52 4.28
CA LYS A 113 3.25 -6.18 4.00
C LYS A 113 2.51 -5.55 2.83
N ILE A 114 2.47 -4.22 2.76
CA ILE A 114 1.80 -3.51 1.66
C ILE A 114 2.49 -3.80 0.33
N ARG A 115 3.82 -3.89 0.34
CA ARG A 115 4.62 -4.17 -0.86
C ARG A 115 4.47 -5.61 -1.31
N ILE A 116 4.75 -6.56 -0.42
CA ILE A 116 4.69 -8.00 -0.67
C ILE A 116 3.26 -8.44 -1.02
N GLY A 117 2.27 -8.01 -0.25
CA GLY A 117 0.86 -8.36 -0.47
C GLY A 117 0.19 -7.59 -1.61
N TYR A 118 0.93 -6.83 -2.42
CA TYR A 118 0.38 -6.09 -3.55
C TYR A 118 0.14 -7.04 -4.72
N THR A 119 -1.06 -7.05 -5.28
CA THR A 119 -1.45 -8.01 -6.33
C THR A 119 -1.67 -7.34 -7.69
N TRP A 120 -1.59 -8.13 -8.76
CA TRP A 120 -1.93 -7.70 -10.12
C TRP A 120 -3.38 -7.22 -10.20
N LEU A 121 -4.34 -7.91 -9.59
CA LEU A 121 -5.73 -7.43 -9.49
C LEU A 121 -5.83 -6.04 -8.88
N ARG A 122 -5.14 -5.79 -7.75
CA ARG A 122 -5.16 -4.49 -7.10
C ARG A 122 -4.59 -3.42 -8.02
N PHE A 123 -3.47 -3.71 -8.69
CA PHE A 123 -2.85 -2.77 -9.61
C PHE A 123 -3.69 -2.53 -10.88
N ALA A 124 -4.38 -3.56 -11.38
CA ALA A 124 -5.24 -3.46 -12.55
C ALA A 124 -6.33 -2.39 -12.37
N TYR A 125 -6.84 -2.20 -11.15
CA TYR A 125 -7.77 -1.12 -10.86
C TYR A 125 -7.18 0.28 -11.03
N HIS A 126 -5.88 0.47 -10.75
CA HIS A 126 -5.20 1.75 -10.92
C HIS A 126 -4.97 2.12 -12.39
N ILE A 127 -4.95 1.14 -13.29
CA ILE A 127 -4.63 1.35 -14.71
C ILE A 127 -5.77 0.99 -15.67
N TRP A 128 -6.94 0.64 -15.11
CA TRP A 128 -8.18 0.36 -15.83
C TRP A 128 -8.05 -0.79 -16.85
N LEU A 129 -7.45 -1.89 -16.41
CA LEU A 129 -7.32 -3.12 -17.18
C LEU A 129 -7.85 -4.31 -16.37
N SER A 130 -7.97 -5.47 -17.01
CA SER A 130 -8.13 -6.73 -16.28
C SER A 130 -6.83 -7.16 -15.60
N GLU A 131 -6.91 -8.07 -14.63
CA GLU A 131 -5.73 -8.62 -13.95
C GLU A 131 -4.75 -9.27 -14.93
N LYS A 132 -5.27 -10.08 -15.87
CA LYS A 132 -4.45 -10.79 -16.87
C LYS A 132 -3.72 -9.83 -17.81
N GLU A 133 -4.39 -8.79 -18.29
CA GLU A 133 -3.77 -7.77 -19.15
C GLU A 133 -2.73 -6.96 -18.39
N CYS A 134 -3.05 -6.58 -17.15
CA CYS A 134 -2.16 -5.86 -16.26
C CYS A 134 -0.85 -6.63 -16.01
N GLU A 135 -0.96 -7.92 -15.71
CA GLU A 135 0.19 -8.81 -15.52
C GLU A 135 0.99 -8.95 -16.82
N LYS A 136 0.34 -9.21 -17.96
CA LYS A 136 1.01 -9.32 -19.27
C LYS A 136 1.81 -8.06 -19.59
N ILE A 137 1.22 -6.88 -19.37
CA ILE A 137 1.90 -5.60 -19.60
C ILE A 137 3.08 -5.46 -18.63
N GLY A 138 2.88 -5.71 -17.34
CA GLY A 138 3.97 -5.62 -16.36
C GLY A 138 5.17 -6.50 -16.74
N ARG A 139 4.91 -7.73 -17.18
CA ARG A 139 5.95 -8.65 -17.69
C ARG A 139 6.63 -8.13 -18.96
N ASN A 140 5.89 -7.52 -19.89
CA ASN A 140 6.46 -6.88 -21.08
C ASN A 140 7.33 -5.65 -20.76
N PHE A 141 7.16 -5.05 -19.59
CA PHE A 141 8.03 -4.01 -19.03
C PHE A 141 9.19 -4.60 -18.20
N GLY A 142 9.29 -5.92 -18.06
CA GLY A 142 10.34 -6.60 -17.30
C GLY A 142 10.04 -6.77 -15.81
N PHE A 143 8.80 -6.51 -15.36
CA PHE A 143 8.43 -6.62 -13.94
C PHE A 143 7.73 -7.95 -13.65
N THR A 144 8.25 -8.67 -12.66
CA THR A 144 7.64 -9.89 -12.12
C THR A 144 6.67 -9.61 -10.97
N HIS A 145 6.92 -8.54 -10.21
CA HIS A 145 6.11 -8.15 -9.06
C HIS A 145 5.31 -6.86 -9.33
N PRO A 146 3.98 -6.82 -9.11
CA PRO A 146 3.13 -5.68 -9.45
C PRO A 146 3.51 -4.40 -8.72
N TYR A 147 4.02 -4.50 -7.49
CA TYR A 147 4.47 -3.33 -6.74
C TYR A 147 5.65 -2.62 -7.40
N ARG A 148 6.59 -3.35 -8.01
CA ARG A 148 7.72 -2.75 -8.74
C ARG A 148 7.25 -2.01 -9.97
N PHE A 149 6.29 -2.60 -10.68
CA PHE A 149 5.71 -1.91 -11.83
C PHE A 149 4.97 -0.64 -11.41
N LYS A 150 4.28 -0.66 -10.26
CA LYS A 150 3.70 0.55 -9.67
C LYS A 150 4.77 1.58 -9.35
N GLU A 151 5.86 1.21 -8.66
CA GLU A 151 6.98 2.10 -8.34
C GLU A 151 7.56 2.76 -9.60
N PHE A 152 7.79 1.96 -10.63
CA PHE A 152 8.22 2.44 -11.93
C PHE A 152 7.25 3.49 -12.50
N LEU A 153 5.94 3.23 -12.53
CA LEU A 153 4.97 4.18 -13.07
C LEU A 153 4.89 5.49 -12.27
N VAL A 154 4.94 5.44 -10.93
CA VAL A 154 4.77 6.63 -10.08
C VAL A 154 6.00 7.52 -10.01
N ASP A 155 7.15 7.02 -10.46
CA ASP A 155 8.37 7.80 -10.53
C ASP A 155 8.30 8.82 -11.69
N ASP A 156 7.97 10.06 -11.36
CA ASP A 156 7.91 11.16 -12.33
C ASP A 156 9.29 11.68 -12.74
N THR A 157 10.36 11.29 -12.03
CA THR A 157 11.74 11.63 -12.39
C THR A 157 12.25 10.75 -13.52
N ASN A 158 11.79 9.50 -13.59
CA ASN A 158 12.01 8.63 -14.74
C ASN A 158 11.42 9.29 -16.01
N LYS A 159 12.15 9.30 -17.13
CA LYS A 159 11.71 9.87 -18.42
C LYS A 159 11.62 8.83 -19.54
N GLU A 160 11.60 7.55 -19.21
CA GLU A 160 11.51 6.48 -20.19
C GLU A 160 10.24 6.62 -21.04
N LYS A 161 10.42 6.65 -22.37
CA LYS A 161 9.34 6.88 -23.35
C LYS A 161 8.21 5.87 -23.23
N ARG A 162 8.52 4.58 -23.01
CA ARG A 162 7.50 3.52 -22.86
C ARG A 162 6.59 3.79 -21.67
N ARG A 163 7.14 4.29 -20.56
CA ARG A 163 6.36 4.69 -19.37
C ARG A 163 5.44 5.84 -19.68
N LEU A 164 5.98 6.91 -20.25
CA LEU A 164 5.22 8.13 -20.56
C LEU A 164 4.05 7.82 -21.50
N ASN A 165 4.31 7.06 -22.57
CA ASN A 165 3.28 6.60 -23.49
C ASN A 165 2.19 5.78 -22.77
N PHE A 166 2.58 4.90 -21.85
CA PHE A 166 1.62 4.11 -21.06
C PHE A 166 0.71 5.00 -20.20
N ILE A 167 1.26 6.04 -19.57
CA ILE A 167 0.49 7.00 -18.78
C ILE A 167 -0.45 7.82 -19.65
N ASP A 168 0.00 8.27 -20.82
CA ASP A 168 -0.86 8.99 -21.77
C ASP A 168 -2.01 8.10 -22.30
N ASP A 169 -1.73 6.83 -22.58
CA ASP A 169 -2.77 5.88 -22.98
C ASP A 169 -3.77 5.60 -21.86
N LEU A 170 -3.31 5.54 -20.60
CA LEU A 170 -4.20 5.47 -19.45
C LEU A 170 -5.12 6.70 -19.39
N LYS A 171 -4.58 7.91 -19.53
CA LYS A 171 -5.39 9.15 -19.56
C LYS A 171 -6.41 9.11 -20.69
N LYS A 172 -6.01 8.69 -21.90
CA LYS A 172 -6.93 8.54 -23.05
C LYS A 172 -8.05 7.53 -22.75
N ARG A 173 -7.74 6.37 -22.17
CA ARG A 173 -8.76 5.38 -21.76
C ARG A 173 -9.75 5.98 -20.77
N MET A 174 -9.26 6.69 -19.76
CA MET A 174 -10.11 7.32 -18.75
C MET A 174 -10.97 8.45 -19.33
N LYS A 175 -10.43 9.28 -20.23
CA LYS A 175 -11.17 10.36 -20.91
C LYS A 175 -12.30 9.83 -21.80
N LYS A 176 -12.12 8.67 -22.42
CA LYS A 176 -13.16 8.02 -23.25
C LYS A 176 -14.37 7.59 -22.43
N GLU A 177 -14.15 7.11 -21.21
CA GLU A 177 -15.25 6.66 -20.33
C GLU A 177 -15.97 7.85 -19.69
N ASN A 178 -15.22 8.88 -19.28
CA ASN A 178 -15.76 10.08 -18.65
C ASN A 178 -14.87 11.28 -18.99
N SER A 179 -15.46 12.43 -19.26
CA SER A 179 -14.76 13.67 -19.66
C SER A 179 -13.95 14.34 -18.54
N TYR A 180 -13.10 13.58 -17.84
CA TYR A 180 -12.27 14.05 -16.75
C TYR A 180 -11.13 14.97 -17.23
N GLN A 181 -10.85 16.00 -16.44
CA GLN A 181 -9.70 16.89 -16.65
C GLN A 181 -8.41 16.29 -16.07
N LEU A 182 -7.89 15.25 -16.72
CA LEU A 182 -6.76 14.44 -16.21
C LEU A 182 -5.38 15.09 -16.31
N ASP A 183 -5.24 16.19 -17.05
CA ASP A 183 -3.94 16.88 -17.20
C ASP A 183 -3.64 17.83 -16.04
N THR A 184 -4.58 17.96 -15.10
CA THR A 184 -4.45 18.79 -13.89
C THR A 184 -3.79 18.08 -12.71
N PHE A 185 -3.54 16.76 -12.82
CA PHE A 185 -2.94 16.00 -11.72
C PHE A 185 -1.46 16.37 -11.54
N PRO A 186 -1.03 16.68 -10.31
CA PRO A 186 0.32 17.19 -10.06
C PRO A 186 1.42 16.12 -10.16
N ASN A 187 1.06 14.84 -10.17
CA ASN A 187 1.99 13.71 -10.33
C ASN A 187 1.25 12.42 -10.71
N THR A 188 1.99 11.43 -11.22
CA THR A 188 1.42 10.15 -11.66
C THR A 188 0.78 9.38 -10.51
N ASN A 189 1.33 9.46 -9.29
CA ASN A 189 0.71 8.82 -8.12
C ASN A 189 -0.71 9.35 -7.85
N LYS A 190 -0.94 10.66 -7.96
CA LYS A 190 -2.29 11.24 -7.81
C LYS A 190 -3.24 10.79 -8.91
N LEU A 191 -2.77 10.73 -10.17
CA LEU A 191 -3.54 10.18 -11.28
C LEU A 191 -3.95 8.72 -11.02
N LEU A 192 -3.01 7.84 -10.63
CA LEU A 192 -3.31 6.43 -10.36
C LEU A 192 -4.25 6.24 -9.17
N ASN A 193 -4.18 7.09 -8.15
CA ASN A 193 -5.13 7.06 -7.03
C ASN A 193 -6.53 7.49 -7.47
N PHE A 194 -6.64 8.52 -8.29
CA PHE A 194 -7.91 8.92 -8.88
C PHE A 194 -8.49 7.81 -9.77
N ALA A 195 -7.65 7.20 -10.62
CA ALA A 195 -8.03 6.07 -11.45
C ALA A 195 -8.58 4.89 -10.62
N LEU A 196 -7.95 4.54 -9.49
CA LEU A 196 -8.47 3.51 -8.59
C LEU A 196 -9.88 3.86 -8.08
N LEU A 197 -10.11 5.12 -7.67
CA LEU A 197 -11.39 5.55 -7.14
C LEU A 197 -12.48 5.47 -8.21
N GLU A 198 -12.16 5.90 -9.42
CA GLU A 198 -13.08 6.01 -10.54
C GLU A 198 -13.25 4.73 -11.36
N ASN A 199 -12.44 3.70 -11.12
CA ASN A 199 -12.49 2.46 -11.87
C ASN A 199 -13.89 1.81 -11.82
N PRO A 200 -14.58 1.63 -12.97
CA PRO A 200 -15.96 1.14 -13.00
C PRO A 200 -16.09 -0.32 -12.55
N ILE A 201 -15.09 -1.16 -12.86
CA ILE A 201 -15.05 -2.57 -12.42
C ILE A 201 -14.98 -2.63 -10.89
N ARG A 202 -14.09 -1.83 -10.29
CA ARG A 202 -13.98 -1.75 -8.83
C ARG A 202 -15.27 -1.22 -8.20
N LYS A 203 -15.87 -0.15 -8.74
CA LYS A 203 -17.15 0.40 -8.24
C LYS A 203 -18.26 -0.66 -8.27
N LYS A 204 -18.37 -1.44 -9.35
CA LYS A 204 -19.34 -2.55 -9.47
C LYS A 204 -19.07 -3.66 -8.45
N ALA A 205 -17.82 -4.08 -8.29
CA ALA A 205 -17.42 -5.10 -7.32
C ALA A 205 -17.74 -4.68 -5.87
N PHE A 206 -17.49 -3.41 -5.54
CA PHE A 206 -17.78 -2.85 -4.22
C PHE A 206 -19.29 -2.82 -3.93
N LYS A 207 -20.11 -2.34 -4.89
CA LYS A 207 -21.58 -2.33 -4.76
C LYS A 207 -22.16 -3.74 -4.55
N LYS A 208 -21.66 -4.76 -5.26
CA LYS A 208 -22.11 -6.15 -5.09
C LYS A 208 -21.82 -6.70 -3.70
N LYS A 209 -20.69 -6.32 -3.11
CA LYS A 209 -20.29 -6.78 -1.77
C LYS A 209 -21.17 -6.16 -0.68
N HIS A 210 -21.55 -4.89 -0.82
CA HIS A 210 -22.43 -4.20 0.12
C HIS A 210 -23.90 -4.60 0.03
N LYS A 211 -24.35 -5.20 -1.08
CA LYS A 211 -25.70 -5.79 -1.20
C LYS A 211 -25.82 -7.19 -0.58
N LYS A 212 -24.71 -7.82 -0.21
CA LYS A 212 -24.67 -9.18 0.38
C LYS A 212 -24.52 -9.17 1.91
N HIS A 213 -24.58 -7.99 2.52
CA HIS A 213 -24.57 -7.74 3.96
C HIS A 213 -25.75 -6.86 4.29
#